data_AF-A0ABD3XME3-F1
#
_entry.id   AF-A0ABD3XME3-F1
#
_cell.length_a   1.000
_cell.length_b   1.000
_cell.length_c   1.000
_cell.angle_alpha   90.00
_cell.angle_beta   90.00
_cell.angle_gamma   90.00
#
_symmetry.space_group_name_H-M   'P 1'
#
loop_
_entity.id
_entity.type
_entity.pdbx_description
1 polymer ?
#
loop_
_entity_poly.entity_id
_entity_poly.type
_entity_poly.pdbx_seq_one_letter_code
_entity_poly.pdbx_strand_id
1 'polypeptide(L)'
;MQLLRKNGISWCRHFSLSAAIRAIPKPKRASLTPFDKRLTVTGKHVNEHVKGGSKEMQKKVALHVVPPIGFVHPVSNQFKKVKEMQPEFVVPDLTDFKLKPYVSYKATPITEPKLTARVLFNSCYAQQVEADLKEGKLKRPSEKTGSNSTDKT
;
A
#
# COMPACT_ATOMS: atom_id res chain seq x y z
N MET A 1 2.09 -3.92 100.46
CA MET A 1 2.93 -5.14 100.40
C MET A 1 2.11 -6.26 99.78
N GLN A 2 2.70 -6.98 98.82
CA GLN A 2 2.19 -8.19 98.11
C GLN A 2 1.00 -7.96 97.16
N LEU A 3 1.25 -7.85 95.85
CA LEU A 3 1.37 -8.91 94.83
C LEU A 3 0.04 -9.62 94.52
N LEU A 4 -0.47 -9.45 93.29
CA LEU A 4 -0.62 -10.56 92.33
C LEU A 4 -1.16 -10.09 90.97
N ARG A 5 -0.45 -10.56 89.95
CA ARG A 5 -0.73 -10.47 88.51
C ARG A 5 -2.11 -11.04 88.19
N LYS A 6 -2.81 -10.44 87.21
CA LYS A 6 -3.62 -11.14 86.19
C LYS A 6 -4.26 -10.14 85.20
N ASN A 7 -4.35 -10.60 83.95
CA ASN A 7 -5.23 -10.12 82.87
C ASN A 7 -4.67 -9.06 81.90
N GLY A 8 -3.61 -9.43 81.17
CA GLY A 8 -3.34 -8.88 79.84
C GLY A 8 -4.10 -9.68 78.78
N ILE A 9 -5.24 -9.15 78.33
CA ILE A 9 -6.07 -9.71 77.26
C ILE A 9 -5.35 -9.41 75.93
N SER A 10 -4.65 -10.40 75.38
CA SER A 10 -4.02 -10.30 74.06
C SER A 10 -5.06 -10.59 72.98
N TRP A 11 -5.44 -9.56 72.23
CA TRP A 11 -6.21 -9.68 70.99
C TRP A 11 -5.34 -10.30 69.88
N CYS A 12 -5.33 -11.62 69.77
CA CYS A 12 -4.87 -12.27 68.54
C CYS A 12 -6.01 -12.31 67.52
N ARG A 13 -6.04 -11.31 66.63
CA ARG A 13 -6.77 -11.37 65.36
C ARG A 13 -6.20 -12.50 64.50
N HIS A 14 -6.81 -13.68 64.54
CA HIS A 14 -6.69 -14.65 63.46
C HIS A 14 -7.84 -14.45 62.48
N PHE A 15 -7.75 -13.40 61.67
CA PHE A 15 -8.56 -13.32 60.46
C PHE A 15 -7.83 -14.16 59.41
N SER A 16 -8.23 -15.42 59.30
CA SER A 16 -7.75 -16.37 58.29
C SER A 16 -7.94 -15.76 56.90
N LEU A 17 -6.84 -15.28 56.30
CA LEU A 17 -6.74 -14.94 54.88
C LEU A 17 -6.70 -16.24 54.06
N SER A 18 -7.79 -17.00 54.07
CA SER A 18 -8.09 -17.96 53.01
C SER A 18 -9.08 -17.29 52.04
N ALA A 19 -8.68 -16.12 51.53
CA ALA A 19 -9.26 -15.58 50.32
C ALA A 19 -8.79 -16.47 49.17
N ALA A 20 -9.53 -17.55 48.92
CA ALA A 20 -9.51 -18.23 47.64
C ALA A 20 -9.85 -17.17 46.58
N ILE A 21 -8.82 -16.62 45.94
CA ILE A 21 -8.96 -15.86 44.71
C ILE A 21 -9.52 -16.88 43.72
N ARG A 22 -10.85 -16.97 43.64
CA ARG A 22 -11.51 -17.72 42.58
C ARG A 22 -11.00 -17.09 41.31
N ALA A 23 -10.20 -17.83 40.54
CA ALA A 23 -9.79 -17.41 39.23
C ALA A 23 -11.07 -17.02 38.48
N ILE A 24 -11.26 -15.72 38.23
CA ILE A 24 -12.37 -15.27 37.40
C ILE A 24 -12.20 -16.07 36.10
N PRO A 25 -13.18 -16.91 35.69
CA PRO A 25 -13.06 -17.62 34.44
C PRO A 25 -12.85 -16.53 33.38
N LYS A 26 -11.68 -16.53 32.74
CA LYS A 26 -11.40 -15.56 31.68
C LYS A 26 -12.62 -15.57 30.78
N PRO A 27 -13.28 -14.42 30.51
CA PRO A 27 -14.43 -14.42 29.62
C PRO A 27 -13.97 -15.18 28.39
N LYS A 28 -14.75 -16.19 27.95
CA LYS A 28 -14.44 -16.93 26.72
C LYS A 28 -14.17 -15.83 25.70
N ARG A 29 -12.91 -15.66 25.27
CA ARG A 29 -12.55 -14.63 24.28
C ARG A 29 -13.59 -14.83 23.20
N ALA A 30 -14.41 -13.80 22.94
CA ALA A 30 -15.48 -13.90 21.95
C ALA A 30 -14.88 -14.67 20.79
N SER A 31 -15.35 -15.90 20.60
CA SER A 31 -14.76 -16.77 19.59
C SER A 31 -14.84 -15.92 18.35
N LEU A 32 -13.69 -15.59 17.76
CA LEU A 32 -13.62 -15.00 16.44
C LEU A 32 -14.26 -16.04 15.54
N THR A 33 -15.59 -16.06 15.52
CA THR A 33 -16.34 -16.71 14.48
C THR A 33 -15.73 -16.09 13.23
N PRO A 34 -15.32 -16.91 12.25
CA PRO A 34 -14.52 -16.44 11.12
C PRO A 34 -15.21 -15.33 10.29
N PHE A 35 -16.44 -14.95 10.66
CA PHE A 35 -17.34 -14.03 9.99
C PHE A 35 -17.96 -12.99 10.95
N ASP A 36 -17.15 -12.33 11.79
CA ASP A 36 -17.61 -11.08 12.43
C ASP A 36 -17.81 -10.01 11.34
N LYS A 37 -19.06 -9.56 11.16
CA LYS A 37 -19.46 -8.61 10.10
C LYS A 37 -18.80 -7.24 10.23
N ARG A 38 -18.22 -6.92 11.40
CA ARG A 38 -17.55 -5.64 11.66
C ARG A 38 -16.18 -5.54 10.99
N LEU A 39 -15.53 -6.68 10.72
CA LEU A 39 -14.19 -6.74 10.14
C LEU A 39 -14.28 -7.28 8.71
N THR A 40 -13.50 -6.71 7.80
CA THR A 40 -13.40 -7.26 6.45
C THR A 40 -12.78 -8.66 6.51
N VAL A 41 -13.38 -9.59 5.78
CA VAL A 41 -12.90 -10.96 5.73
C VAL A 41 -11.57 -10.96 4.98
N THR A 42 -10.54 -11.53 5.59
CA THR A 42 -9.21 -11.67 4.97
C THR A 42 -8.93 -13.14 4.69
N GLY A 43 -7.96 -13.43 3.82
CA GLY A 43 -7.55 -14.80 3.52
C GLY A 43 -7.29 -15.64 4.78
N LYS A 44 -6.75 -15.03 5.85
CA LYS A 44 -6.45 -15.70 7.13
C LYS A 44 -7.69 -16.33 7.80
N HIS A 45 -8.88 -15.74 7.60
CA HIS A 45 -10.11 -16.20 8.23
C HIS A 45 -10.78 -17.37 7.47
N VAL A 46 -10.45 -17.55 6.18
CA VAL A 46 -11.02 -18.59 5.30
C VAL A 46 -10.02 -19.71 4.96
N ASN A 47 -8.91 -19.80 5.70
CA ASN A 47 -7.92 -20.87 5.56
C ASN A 47 -8.56 -22.27 5.74
N GLU A 48 -8.05 -23.28 5.04
CA GLU A 48 -8.54 -24.67 5.07
C GLU A 48 -8.56 -25.30 6.47
N HIS A 49 -7.63 -24.90 7.35
CA HIS A 49 -7.55 -25.40 8.73
C HIS A 49 -8.61 -24.79 9.66
N VAL A 50 -9.32 -23.76 9.21
CA VAL A 50 -10.38 -23.08 9.98
C VAL A 50 -11.73 -23.67 9.61
N LYS A 51 -12.61 -23.86 10.60
CA LYS A 51 -13.95 -24.41 10.38
C LYS A 51 -14.73 -23.58 9.36
N GLY A 52 -15.11 -24.22 8.24
CA GLY A 52 -15.83 -23.56 7.13
C GLY A 52 -14.93 -22.80 6.14
N GLY A 53 -13.60 -22.90 6.29
CA GLY A 53 -12.63 -22.38 5.33
C GLY A 53 -12.34 -23.36 4.20
N SER A 54 -11.89 -22.84 3.07
CA SER A 54 -11.45 -23.63 1.92
C SER A 54 -10.31 -22.93 1.19
N LYS A 55 -9.41 -23.70 0.56
CA LYS A 55 -8.31 -23.15 -0.26
C LYS A 55 -8.83 -22.24 -1.37
N GLU A 56 -9.99 -22.55 -1.95
CA GLU A 56 -10.62 -21.76 -3.00
C GLU A 56 -11.10 -20.41 -2.48
N MET A 57 -11.79 -20.40 -1.34
CA MET A 57 -12.26 -19.18 -0.69
C MET A 57 -11.08 -18.30 -0.26
N GLN A 58 -10.02 -18.91 0.26
CA GLN A 58 -8.80 -18.20 0.60
C GLN A 58 -8.17 -17.51 -0.61
N LYS A 59 -8.11 -18.17 -1.78
CA LYS A 59 -7.61 -17.56 -3.02
C LYS A 59 -8.49 -16.41 -3.52
N LYS A 60 -9.82 -16.56 -3.44
CA LYS A 60 -10.78 -15.51 -3.88
C LYS A 60 -10.78 -14.28 -2.96
N VAL A 61 -10.66 -14.50 -1.66
CA VAL A 61 -10.71 -13.44 -0.62
C VAL A 61 -9.35 -12.80 -0.39
N ALA A 62 -8.25 -13.50 -0.73
CA ALA A 62 -6.93 -12.90 -0.71
C ALA A 62 -6.90 -11.71 -1.67
N LEU A 63 -6.79 -10.50 -1.12
CA LEU A 63 -6.54 -9.31 -1.90
C LEU A 63 -5.17 -9.45 -2.56
N HIS A 64 -5.16 -9.63 -3.88
CA HIS A 64 -3.93 -9.58 -4.68
C HIS A 64 -3.48 -8.12 -4.79
N VAL A 65 -2.83 -7.63 -3.72
CA VAL A 65 -2.18 -6.31 -3.75
C VAL A 65 -1.05 -6.29 -4.78
N VAL A 66 -0.42 -7.43 -5.00
CA VAL A 66 0.68 -7.60 -5.95
C VAL A 66 0.14 -8.09 -7.30
N PRO A 67 0.37 -7.37 -8.40
CA PRO A 67 0.01 -7.83 -9.74
C PRO A 67 0.81 -9.08 -10.12
N PRO A 68 0.21 -10.04 -10.86
CA PRO A 68 0.90 -11.26 -11.24
C PRO A 68 1.98 -10.99 -12.30
N ILE A 69 3.15 -11.62 -12.13
CA ILE A 69 4.31 -11.53 -13.04
C ILE A 69 4.39 -12.71 -14.04
N GLY A 70 3.30 -13.47 -14.16
CA GLY A 70 3.27 -14.70 -14.94
C GLY A 70 2.00 -15.50 -14.66
N PHE A 71 2.01 -16.75 -15.10
CA PHE A 71 0.86 -17.64 -14.98
C PHE A 71 1.26 -19.05 -14.53
N VAL A 72 0.29 -19.78 -13.99
CA VAL A 72 0.48 -21.19 -13.66
C VAL A 72 0.22 -22.01 -14.93
N HIS A 73 1.20 -22.81 -15.34
CA HIS A 73 1.06 -23.64 -16.54
C HIS A 73 0.05 -24.77 -16.28
N PRO A 74 -0.97 -24.97 -17.14
CA PRO A 74 -2.10 -25.84 -16.85
C PRO A 74 -1.72 -27.32 -16.73
N VAL A 75 -0.70 -27.77 -17.47
CA VAL A 75 -0.30 -29.20 -17.49
C VAL A 75 0.69 -29.53 -16.37
N SER A 76 1.64 -28.64 -16.11
CA SER A 76 2.72 -28.92 -15.16
C SER A 76 2.44 -28.38 -13.77
N ASN A 77 1.38 -27.57 -13.59
CA ASN A 77 1.05 -26.85 -12.35
C ASN A 77 2.21 -26.03 -11.78
N GLN A 78 3.19 -25.70 -12.62
CA GLN A 78 4.35 -24.88 -12.27
C GLN A 78 4.10 -23.42 -12.66
N PHE A 79 4.52 -22.50 -11.81
CA PHE A 79 4.44 -21.07 -12.09
C PHE A 79 5.54 -20.67 -13.08
N LYS A 80 5.15 -20.21 -14.27
CA LYS A 80 6.05 -19.70 -15.31
C LYS A 80 6.05 -18.18 -15.25
N LYS A 81 7.23 -17.60 -15.00
CA LYS A 81 7.45 -16.15 -15.03
C LYS A 81 7.60 -15.68 -16.49
N VAL A 82 6.97 -14.57 -16.83
CA VAL A 82 7.09 -13.96 -18.17
C VAL A 82 7.92 -12.69 -18.01
N LYS A 83 9.07 -12.60 -18.71
CA LYS A 83 10.00 -11.47 -18.55
C LYS A 83 9.34 -10.12 -18.84
N GLU A 84 8.48 -10.07 -19.85
CA GLU A 84 7.74 -8.87 -20.27
C GLU A 84 6.74 -8.37 -19.22
N MET A 85 6.25 -9.25 -18.33
CA MET A 85 5.36 -8.86 -17.22
C MET A 85 6.12 -8.36 -16.00
N GLN A 86 7.44 -8.52 -15.95
CA GLN A 86 8.25 -8.06 -14.84
C GLN A 86 8.62 -6.59 -15.05
N PRO A 87 8.30 -5.69 -14.10
CA PRO A 87 8.71 -4.29 -14.22
C PRO A 87 10.24 -4.18 -14.10
N GLU A 88 10.85 -3.46 -15.04
CA GLU A 88 12.27 -3.13 -15.04
C GLU A 88 12.46 -1.66 -14.64
N PHE A 89 13.40 -1.39 -13.73
CA PHE A 89 13.74 -0.02 -13.34
C PHE A 89 14.79 0.55 -14.30
N VAL A 90 14.44 1.59 -15.04
CA VAL A 90 15.37 2.33 -15.90
C VAL A 90 16.05 3.41 -15.05
N VAL A 91 17.24 3.10 -14.55
CA VAL A 91 18.03 4.00 -13.70
C VAL A 91 19.12 4.67 -14.55
N PRO A 92 19.09 6.01 -14.73
CA PRO A 92 20.15 6.73 -15.44
C PRO A 92 21.44 6.79 -14.61
N ASP A 93 22.58 7.02 -15.26
CA ASP A 93 23.84 7.30 -14.56
C ASP A 93 23.80 8.69 -13.91
N LEU A 94 24.24 8.76 -12.66
CA LEU A 94 24.17 9.97 -11.82
C LEU A 94 25.56 10.54 -11.49
N THR A 95 26.64 10.05 -12.12
CA THR A 95 27.97 10.65 -11.98
C THR A 95 27.96 12.13 -12.37
N ASP A 96 28.50 12.99 -11.52
CA ASP A 96 28.58 14.45 -11.71
C ASP A 96 27.23 15.19 -11.85
N PHE A 97 26.13 14.60 -11.35
CA PHE A 97 24.83 15.26 -11.34
C PHE A 97 24.76 16.40 -10.32
N LYS A 98 24.56 17.64 -10.81
CA LYS A 98 24.62 18.86 -10.00
C LYS A 98 23.38 19.09 -9.13
N LEU A 99 22.22 18.57 -9.53
CA LEU A 99 20.96 18.81 -8.84
C LEU A 99 20.87 17.97 -7.55
N LYS A 100 20.39 18.60 -6.48
CA LYS A 100 20.19 17.97 -5.17
C LYS A 100 18.69 17.87 -4.85
N PRO A 101 18.26 16.95 -3.96
CA PRO A 101 16.85 16.80 -3.58
C PRO A 101 16.25 18.05 -2.92
N TYR A 102 17.08 18.90 -2.35
CA TYR A 102 16.66 20.11 -1.66
C TYR A 102 17.30 21.35 -2.27
N VAL A 103 16.53 22.44 -2.26
CA VAL A 103 16.93 23.76 -2.73
C VAL A 103 17.23 24.66 -1.54
N SER A 104 18.14 25.62 -1.70
CA SER A 104 18.43 26.62 -0.66
C SER A 104 17.28 27.60 -0.49
N TYR A 105 16.99 27.98 0.76
CA TYR A 105 16.04 29.06 1.08
C TYR A 105 16.41 30.43 0.51
N LYS A 106 17.66 30.60 0.06
CA LYS A 106 18.12 31.85 -0.58
C LYS A 106 17.61 32.00 -2.02
N ALA A 107 17.02 30.96 -2.61
CA ALA A 107 16.46 31.03 -3.95
C ALA A 107 15.26 31.99 -4.01
N THR A 108 15.17 32.78 -5.07
CA THR A 108 14.03 33.67 -5.30
C THR A 108 12.76 32.86 -5.58
N PRO A 109 11.62 33.20 -4.97
CA PRO A 109 10.35 32.53 -5.29
C PRO A 109 9.92 32.86 -6.72
N ILE A 110 9.46 31.85 -7.45
CA ILE A 110 8.96 31.97 -8.83
C ILE A 110 7.48 31.60 -8.83
N THR A 111 6.64 32.39 -9.50
CA THR A 111 5.24 32.04 -9.77
C THR A 111 5.15 31.34 -11.12
N GLU A 112 4.97 30.03 -11.11
CA GLU A 112 4.92 29.22 -12.33
C GLU A 112 3.53 29.35 -13.01
N PRO A 113 3.47 29.77 -14.29
CA PRO A 113 2.22 29.76 -15.03
C PRO A 113 1.82 28.33 -15.43
N LYS A 114 0.52 28.10 -15.64
CA LYS A 114 0.01 26.81 -16.07
C LYS A 114 0.57 26.42 -17.45
N LEU A 115 1.17 25.24 -17.56
CA LEU A 115 1.59 24.66 -18.84
C LEU A 115 0.35 24.33 -19.69
N THR A 116 0.17 25.08 -20.78
CA THR A 116 -0.91 24.87 -21.76
C THR A 116 -0.34 24.30 -23.06
N ALA A 117 -1.16 23.57 -23.83
CA ALA A 117 -0.75 23.03 -25.12
C ALA A 117 -0.23 24.11 -26.08
N ARG A 118 -0.80 25.32 -26.04
CA ARG A 118 -0.33 26.47 -26.81
C ARG A 118 1.10 26.87 -26.43
N VAL A 119 1.42 26.92 -25.13
CA VAL A 119 2.76 27.27 -24.65
C VAL A 119 3.78 26.21 -25.10
N LEU A 120 3.45 24.93 -24.97
CA LEU A 120 4.29 23.82 -25.43
C LEU A 120 4.52 23.86 -26.96
N PHE A 121 3.45 24.07 -27.73
CA PHE A 121 3.56 24.17 -29.19
C PHE A 121 4.47 25.34 -29.60
N ASN A 122 4.25 26.50 -28.98
CA ASN A 122 5.03 27.69 -29.26
C ASN A 122 6.52 27.52 -28.90
N SER A 123 6.86 26.81 -27.81
CA SER A 123 8.25 26.61 -27.41
C SER A 123 8.99 25.59 -28.27
N CYS A 124 8.32 24.51 -28.70
CA CYS A 124 8.99 23.39 -29.39
C CYS A 124 8.91 23.49 -30.91
N TYR A 125 7.75 23.86 -31.45
CA TYR A 125 7.44 23.65 -32.87
C TYR A 125 7.20 24.93 -33.66
N ALA A 126 6.77 26.03 -33.03
CA ALA A 126 6.40 27.24 -33.77
C ALA A 126 7.53 27.77 -34.67
N GLN A 127 8.79 27.76 -34.19
CA GLN A 127 9.93 28.21 -34.98
C GLN A 127 10.13 27.38 -36.26
N GLN A 128 9.99 26.05 -36.15
CA GLN A 128 10.12 25.13 -37.28
C GLN A 128 8.97 25.35 -38.28
N VAL A 129 7.74 25.44 -37.78
CA VAL A 129 6.55 25.66 -38.63
C VAL A 129 6.64 26.99 -39.37
N GLU A 130 7.08 28.06 -38.71
CA GLU A 130 7.27 29.36 -39.36
C GLU A 130 8.36 29.34 -40.45
N ALA A 131 9.46 28.62 -40.22
CA ALA A 131 10.50 28.43 -41.22
C ALA A 131 9.97 27.66 -42.44
N ASP A 132 9.30 26.54 -42.20
CA ASP A 132 8.72 25.71 -43.27
C ASP A 132 7.60 26.44 -44.04
N LEU A 133 6.86 27.34 -43.37
CA LEU A 133 5.86 28.21 -44.01
C LEU A 133 6.54 29.19 -44.97
N LYS A 134 7.63 29.85 -44.52
CA LYS A 134 8.39 30.81 -45.33
C LYS A 134 9.06 30.15 -46.53
N GLU A 135 9.55 28.93 -46.34
CA GLU A 135 10.16 28.13 -47.40
C GLU A 135 9.12 27.51 -48.36
N GLY A 136 7.83 27.69 -48.10
CA GLY A 136 6.75 27.17 -48.93
C GLY A 136 6.63 25.63 -48.92
N LYS A 137 7.29 24.97 -47.96
CA LYS A 137 7.31 23.50 -47.83
C LYS A 137 5.99 22.96 -47.26
N LEU A 138 5.24 23.80 -46.56
CA LEU A 138 3.97 23.42 -45.95
C LEU A 138 2.85 23.48 -46.98
N LYS A 139 2.33 22.30 -47.31
CA LYS A 139 1.07 22.14 -48.06
C LYS A 139 -0.09 22.25 -47.09
N ARG A 140 -1.21 22.85 -47.51
CA ARG A 140 -2.48 22.72 -46.79
C ARG A 140 -2.72 21.22 -46.58
N PRO A 141 -3.04 20.77 -45.36
CA PRO A 141 -3.32 19.36 -45.13
C PRO A 141 -4.57 19.01 -45.94
N SER A 142 -4.38 18.36 -47.08
CA SER A 142 -5.44 17.61 -47.77
C SER A 142 -5.70 16.37 -46.93
N GLU A 143 -6.43 16.55 -45.81
CA GLU A 143 -7.13 15.53 -45.01
C GLU A 143 -6.34 14.30 -44.52
N LYS A 144 -5.03 14.21 -44.77
CA LYS A 144 -4.20 13.03 -44.46
C LYS A 144 -2.77 13.41 -44.15
N THR A 145 -2.53 13.95 -42.96
CA THR A 145 -1.18 13.94 -42.39
C THR A 145 -1.26 13.70 -40.88
N GLY A 146 -1.26 12.42 -40.53
CA GLY A 146 -0.76 11.87 -39.26
C GLY A 146 -1.09 12.62 -37.97
N SER A 147 -2.36 12.72 -37.61
CA SER A 147 -2.67 12.45 -36.20
C SER A 147 -2.28 10.98 -35.97
N ASN A 148 -1.52 10.68 -34.91
CA ASN A 148 -1.45 9.31 -34.40
C ASN A 148 -2.83 8.98 -33.80
N SER A 149 -3.86 8.90 -34.65
CA SER A 149 -5.24 8.60 -34.27
C SER A 149 -5.49 7.11 -34.16
N THR A 150 -4.44 6.30 -34.21
CA THR A 150 -4.49 4.85 -34.09
C THR A 150 -3.85 4.38 -32.79
N ASP A 151 -4.29 4.93 -31.66
CA ASP A 151 -4.22 4.18 -30.41
C ASP A 151 -5.33 3.12 -30.48
N LYS A 152 -4.96 1.92 -30.94
CA LYS A 152 -5.87 0.77 -30.98
C LYS A 152 -6.31 0.49 -29.54
N THR A 153 -7.60 0.71 -29.29
CA THR A 153 -8.28 0.38 -28.04
C THR A 153 -8.34 -1.13 -27.84
#